data_AF-A0A2M8CMA1-F1
#
_entry.id   AF-A0A2M8CMA1-F1
#
_cell.length_a   1.000
_cell.length_b   1.000
_cell.length_c   1.000
_cell.angle_alpha   90.00
_cell.angle_beta   90.00
_cell.angle_gamma   90.00
#
_symmetry.space_group_name_H-M   'P 1'
#
loop_
_entity.id
_entity.type
_entity.pdbx_description
1 polymer ?
#
loop_
_entity_poly.entity_id
_entity_poly.type
_entity_poly.pdbx_seq_one_letter_code
_entity_poly.pdbx_strand_id
1 'polypeptide(L)'
;MNEDTKKQINAKYERSLQHGERFWPDSIYKDLVVSLGIFVLLLILATFVGVDNVPKADPSDTSYIPRPEWYFLFLFKFLALYGQIPLLGKVEWIATALIPGIALGILTLVPFIDKSPGRYYAKRALPIGIMSIMVLGMVLLTLLSDVPTVSADGSRLLGTFQAIAGIIIPVLAYSAFTFFSYKAKENAVRYIVQTGVVAGLLMIGFTVATLAMHTPVQAETVEIPTTLEERIVAGQDLYSVNCVECHGEDGSVAVIEGVKGLEGKEISPINGKDVLYTLNDATISEVIAYGRPNAGMNPFGKSYNPEGLTKSEIDYIVTFMRYIWDDRFEKPQIKPLFPVLVAGEVPSYDVHIAPIVKRYCISCHRPGKDSRGYFMDTYDNILHSGDNAANNVIAGDTNGYLLQVIQNHAINAPASGGDEIGVMPPKKALKADVIDVFVRWVMAGMPQSAVDAAALSTTPTPAP
;
A
#
# COMPACT_ATOMS: atom_id res chain seq x y z
N MET A 1 45.65 -40.67 -11.51
CA MET A 1 45.25 -40.35 -12.89
C MET A 1 46.31 -40.92 -13.81
N ASN A 2 45.93 -41.73 -14.80
CA ASN A 2 46.87 -42.45 -15.67
C ASN A 2 47.57 -41.48 -16.64
N GLU A 3 48.81 -41.75 -17.06
CA GLU A 3 49.59 -40.86 -17.95
C GLU A 3 48.92 -40.64 -19.32
N ASP A 4 48.24 -41.66 -19.85
CA ASP A 4 47.48 -41.53 -21.09
C ASP A 4 46.30 -40.56 -20.98
N THR A 5 45.67 -40.51 -19.81
CA THR A 5 44.56 -39.57 -19.55
C THR A 5 45.06 -38.13 -19.53
N LYS A 6 46.28 -37.88 -19.00
CA LYS A 6 46.90 -36.54 -19.04
C LYS A 6 47.18 -36.10 -20.46
N LYS A 7 47.75 -36.97 -21.29
CA LYS A 7 48.03 -36.67 -22.71
C LYS A 7 46.76 -36.34 -23.49
N GLN A 8 45.68 -37.12 -23.29
CA GLN A 8 44.40 -36.82 -23.93
C GLN A 8 43.79 -35.48 -23.48
N ILE A 9 43.90 -35.14 -22.18
CA ILE A 9 43.42 -33.85 -21.66
C ILE A 9 44.22 -32.69 -22.27
N ASN A 10 45.56 -32.80 -22.34
CA ASN A 10 46.42 -31.76 -22.91
C ASN A 10 46.17 -31.56 -24.41
N ALA A 11 46.05 -32.66 -25.18
CA ALA A 11 45.74 -32.57 -26.61
C ALA A 11 44.36 -31.94 -26.87
N LYS A 12 43.37 -32.21 -26.00
CA LYS A 12 42.07 -31.56 -26.06
C LYS A 12 42.16 -30.08 -25.68
N TYR A 13 42.96 -29.73 -24.68
CA TYR A 13 43.19 -28.36 -24.24
C TYR A 13 43.85 -27.52 -25.35
N GLU A 14 44.90 -28.04 -25.99
CA GLU A 14 45.54 -27.38 -27.13
C GLU A 14 44.57 -27.17 -28.30
N ARG A 15 43.75 -28.18 -28.60
CA ARG A 15 42.70 -28.04 -29.63
C ARG A 15 41.67 -26.96 -29.27
N SER A 16 41.28 -26.83 -28.00
CA SER A 16 40.38 -25.77 -27.56
C SER A 16 41.02 -24.38 -27.54
N LEU A 17 42.32 -24.27 -27.29
CA LEU A 17 43.04 -22.99 -27.40
C LEU A 17 43.05 -22.46 -28.83
N GLN A 18 43.11 -23.35 -29.84
CA GLN A 18 43.04 -22.97 -31.25
C GLN A 18 41.65 -22.47 -31.69
N HIS A 19 40.60 -22.76 -30.92
CA HIS A 19 39.20 -22.37 -31.19
C HIS A 19 38.64 -21.41 -30.13
N GLY A 20 39.46 -20.94 -29.18
CA GLY A 20 39.01 -20.08 -28.09
C GLY A 20 38.73 -18.67 -28.57
N GLU A 21 37.61 -18.07 -28.12
CA GLU A 21 37.36 -16.64 -28.33
C GLU A 21 38.39 -15.81 -27.57
N ARG A 22 38.77 -14.65 -28.13
CA ARG A 22 39.68 -13.74 -27.45
C ARG A 22 38.89 -12.98 -26.38
N PHE A 23 39.45 -12.91 -25.18
CA PHE A 23 38.87 -12.09 -24.11
C PHE A 23 38.64 -10.64 -24.57
N TRP A 24 39.66 -10.07 -25.23
CA TRP A 24 39.55 -8.78 -25.92
C TRP A 24 39.81 -8.97 -27.43
N PRO A 25 38.94 -8.46 -28.32
CA PRO A 25 37.76 -7.64 -28.03
C PRO A 25 36.45 -8.46 -27.87
N ASP A 26 36.45 -9.75 -28.21
CA ASP A 26 35.21 -10.49 -28.49
C ASP A 26 34.32 -10.70 -27.25
N SER A 27 34.88 -11.19 -26.14
CA SER A 27 34.10 -11.43 -24.92
C SER A 27 33.64 -10.11 -24.28
N ILE A 28 34.51 -9.10 -24.20
CA ILE A 28 34.17 -7.79 -23.64
C ILE A 28 33.05 -7.11 -24.45
N TYR A 29 33.07 -7.22 -25.77
CA TYR A 29 32.00 -6.67 -26.60
C TYR A 29 30.65 -7.34 -26.29
N LYS A 30 30.62 -8.67 -26.13
CA LYS A 30 29.40 -9.39 -25.74
C LYS A 30 28.91 -8.96 -24.36
N ASP A 31 29.81 -8.83 -23.39
CA ASP A 31 29.48 -8.37 -22.03
C ASP A 31 28.92 -6.94 -22.05
N LEU A 32 29.48 -6.06 -22.87
CA LEU A 32 28.99 -4.69 -23.05
C LEU A 32 27.58 -4.67 -23.67
N VAL A 33 27.33 -5.50 -24.69
CA VAL A 33 25.99 -5.59 -25.32
C VAL A 33 24.96 -6.13 -24.33
N VAL A 34 25.30 -7.17 -23.57
CA VAL A 34 24.39 -7.77 -22.57
C VAL A 34 24.15 -6.81 -21.41
N SER A 35 25.19 -6.18 -20.86
CA SER A 35 25.04 -5.22 -19.76
C SER A 35 24.25 -3.98 -20.17
N LEU A 36 24.47 -3.46 -21.38
CA LEU A 36 23.66 -2.37 -21.93
C LEU A 36 22.19 -2.79 -22.09
N GLY A 37 21.94 -4.02 -22.58
CA GLY A 37 20.58 -4.56 -22.68
C GLY A 37 19.87 -4.64 -21.32
N ILE A 38 20.55 -5.13 -20.30
CA ILE A 38 20.02 -5.18 -18.92
C ILE A 38 19.78 -3.77 -18.39
N PHE A 39 20.69 -2.83 -18.61
CA PHE A 39 20.54 -1.44 -18.18
C PHE A 39 19.31 -0.77 -18.82
N VAL A 40 19.13 -0.95 -20.13
CA VAL A 40 17.95 -0.44 -20.85
C VAL A 40 16.67 -1.09 -20.33
N LEU A 41 16.68 -2.40 -20.07
CA LEU A 41 15.54 -3.10 -19.48
C LEU A 41 15.18 -2.54 -18.11
N LEU A 42 16.16 -2.27 -17.25
CA LEU A 42 15.95 -1.67 -15.93
C LEU A 42 15.40 -0.25 -16.04
N LEU A 43 15.87 0.56 -17.00
CA LEU A 43 15.31 1.89 -17.26
C LEU A 43 13.84 1.80 -17.67
N ILE A 44 13.49 0.90 -18.59
CA ILE A 44 12.10 0.68 -19.03
C ILE A 44 11.23 0.26 -17.86
N LEU A 45 11.67 -0.70 -17.03
CA LEU A 45 10.95 -1.12 -15.83
C LEU A 45 10.77 0.06 -14.86
N ALA A 46 11.82 0.83 -14.60
CA ALA A 46 11.76 1.98 -13.70
C ALA A 46 10.81 3.09 -14.21
N THR A 47 10.74 3.32 -15.52
CA THR A 47 9.88 4.36 -16.10
C THR A 47 8.42 3.94 -16.24
N PHE A 48 8.13 2.67 -16.53
CA PHE A 48 6.78 2.22 -16.86
C PHE A 48 6.09 1.39 -15.77
N VAL A 49 6.87 0.66 -14.96
CA VAL A 49 6.32 -0.10 -13.82
C VAL A 49 6.45 0.69 -12.52
N GLY A 50 7.50 1.50 -12.39
CA GLY A 50 7.76 2.29 -11.19
C GLY A 50 8.19 1.43 -10.00
N VAL A 51 8.26 2.05 -8.82
CA VAL A 51 8.57 1.39 -7.55
C VAL A 51 7.36 1.56 -6.63
N ASP A 52 7.04 0.54 -5.84
CA ASP A 52 5.98 0.62 -4.84
C ASP A 52 6.26 1.79 -3.88
N ASN A 53 5.33 2.74 -3.83
CA ASN A 53 5.44 3.89 -2.95
C ASN A 53 4.87 3.51 -1.58
N VAL A 54 5.76 3.34 -0.60
CA VAL A 54 5.42 3.08 0.80
C VAL A 54 5.46 4.42 1.54
N PRO A 55 4.58 4.67 2.53
CA PRO A 55 4.63 5.93 3.24
C PRO A 55 5.98 6.05 3.95
N LYS A 56 6.40 7.28 4.21
CA LYS A 56 7.67 7.51 4.92
C LYS A 56 7.61 6.83 6.28
N ALA A 57 8.71 6.18 6.66
CA ALA A 57 8.79 5.47 7.93
C ALA A 57 8.36 6.36 9.10
N ASP A 58 7.33 5.90 9.83
CA ASP A 58 6.76 6.57 10.98
C ASP A 58 6.97 5.70 12.23
N PRO A 59 7.85 6.10 13.16
CA PRO A 59 8.09 5.36 14.41
C PRO A 59 6.87 5.26 15.33
N SER A 60 5.84 6.08 15.09
CA SER A 60 4.61 6.07 15.88
C SER A 60 3.53 5.16 15.31
N ASP A 61 3.70 4.66 14.10
CA ASP A 61 2.78 3.70 13.49
C ASP A 61 3.11 2.27 13.95
N THR A 62 2.33 1.78 14.92
CA THR A 62 2.43 0.41 15.44
C THR A 62 1.61 -0.58 14.62
N SER A 63 0.83 -0.12 13.64
CA SER A 63 0.02 -0.96 12.75
C SER A 63 0.79 -1.42 11.51
N TYR A 64 1.91 -0.77 11.18
CA TYR A 64 2.77 -1.17 10.08
C TYR A 64 3.39 -2.55 10.32
N ILE A 65 3.15 -3.48 9.41
CA ILE A 65 3.75 -4.83 9.43
C ILE A 65 4.99 -4.79 8.52
N PRO A 66 6.22 -4.71 9.08
CA PRO A 66 7.43 -4.64 8.27
C PRO A 66 7.64 -5.97 7.54
N ARG A 67 7.58 -5.92 6.20
CA ARG A 67 7.97 -7.03 5.33
C ARG A 67 9.30 -6.69 4.66
N PRO A 68 10.20 -7.67 4.47
CA PRO A 68 11.43 -7.44 3.74
C PRO A 68 11.16 -7.38 2.23
N GLU A 69 12.19 -6.99 1.50
CA GLU A 69 12.19 -6.88 0.06
C GLU A 69 11.99 -8.25 -0.62
N TRP A 70 11.51 -8.24 -1.87
CA TRP A 70 11.07 -9.44 -2.58
C TRP A 70 12.11 -10.58 -2.62
N TYR A 71 13.40 -10.25 -2.71
CA TYR A 71 14.49 -11.22 -2.74
C TYR A 71 14.76 -11.88 -1.38
N PHE A 72 14.15 -11.42 -0.30
CA PHE A 72 14.21 -12.00 1.04
C PHE A 72 12.88 -12.61 1.51
N LEU A 73 11.80 -12.50 0.73
CA LEU A 73 10.48 -13.05 1.10
C LEU A 73 10.53 -14.57 1.34
N PHE A 74 11.33 -15.32 0.56
CA PHE A 74 11.48 -16.75 0.80
C PHE A 74 12.15 -17.06 2.14
N LEU A 75 13.13 -16.26 2.59
CA LEU A 75 13.78 -16.42 3.89
C LEU A 75 12.85 -16.01 5.03
N PHE A 76 12.10 -14.92 4.84
CA PHE A 76 11.05 -14.51 5.76
C PHE A 76 10.03 -15.62 5.97
N LYS A 77 9.53 -16.18 4.86
CA LYS A 77 8.56 -17.28 4.92
C LYS A 77 9.16 -18.55 5.51
N PHE A 78 10.39 -18.88 5.15
CA PHE A 78 11.12 -20.00 5.72
C PHE A 78 11.25 -19.86 7.25
N LEU A 79 11.63 -18.68 7.75
CA LEU A 79 11.72 -18.42 9.19
C LEU A 79 10.36 -18.57 9.89
N ALA A 80 9.29 -18.07 9.27
CA ALA A 80 7.93 -18.23 9.79
C ALA A 80 7.53 -19.71 9.93
N LEU A 81 7.90 -20.58 8.97
CA LEU A 81 7.65 -22.02 9.05
C LEU A 81 8.46 -22.70 10.16
N TYR A 82 9.71 -22.29 10.38
CA TYR A 82 10.54 -22.80 11.48
C TYR A 82 9.97 -22.44 12.85
N GLY A 83 9.42 -21.22 12.99
CA GLY A 83 8.75 -20.77 14.22
C GLY A 83 7.59 -21.68 14.64
N GLN A 84 6.98 -22.43 13.72
CA GLN A 84 5.88 -23.35 14.03
C GLN A 84 6.34 -24.67 14.67
N ILE A 85 7.63 -25.02 14.57
CA ILE A 85 8.15 -26.30 15.05
C ILE A 85 8.35 -26.20 16.58
N PRO A 86 7.63 -26.98 17.41
CA PRO A 86 7.56 -26.76 18.87
C PRO A 86 8.91 -26.74 19.62
N LEU A 87 9.94 -27.41 19.08
CA LEU A 87 11.28 -27.47 19.65
C LEU A 87 12.27 -26.49 19.02
N LEU A 88 12.12 -26.18 17.73
CA LEU A 88 13.04 -25.33 16.96
C LEU A 88 12.61 -23.86 16.98
N GLY A 89 11.31 -23.56 17.13
CA GLY A 89 10.78 -22.19 17.20
C GLY A 89 11.16 -21.43 18.48
N LYS A 90 11.63 -22.12 19.52
CA LYS A 90 12.21 -21.48 20.72
C LYS A 90 13.64 -21.00 20.50
N VAL A 91 14.28 -21.38 19.39
CA VAL A 91 15.71 -21.21 19.16
C VAL A 91 15.95 -20.64 17.76
N GLU A 92 15.51 -19.40 17.56
CA GLU A 92 15.54 -18.70 16.27
C GLU A 92 16.96 -18.58 15.67
N TRP A 93 18.01 -18.54 16.51
CA TRP A 93 19.40 -18.46 16.04
C TRP A 93 19.84 -19.70 15.23
N ILE A 94 19.22 -20.87 15.45
CA ILE A 94 19.51 -22.08 14.66
C ILE A 94 19.07 -21.90 13.22
N ALA A 95 17.87 -21.35 13.01
CA ALA A 95 17.32 -21.10 11.69
C ALA A 95 18.06 -19.98 10.96
N THR A 96 18.44 -18.92 11.67
CA THR A 96 18.98 -17.69 11.09
C THR A 96 20.51 -17.68 10.93
N ALA A 97 21.26 -18.38 11.79
CA ALA A 97 22.73 -18.37 11.75
C ALA A 97 23.32 -19.76 11.42
N LEU A 98 22.87 -20.82 12.11
CA LEU A 98 23.47 -22.14 11.97
C LEU A 98 23.18 -22.78 10.60
N ILE A 99 21.92 -22.76 10.15
CA ILE A 99 21.54 -23.38 8.87
C ILE A 99 22.24 -22.70 7.66
N PRO A 100 22.20 -21.35 7.50
CA PRO A 100 22.97 -20.68 6.46
C PRO A 100 24.48 -20.94 6.57
N GLY A 101 25.02 -20.97 7.79
CA GLY A 101 26.42 -21.29 8.04
C GLY A 101 26.80 -22.70 7.59
N ILE A 102 25.96 -23.70 7.88
CA ILE A 102 26.13 -25.08 7.40
C ILE A 102 26.01 -25.13 5.88
N ALA A 103 25.03 -24.45 5.28
CA ALA A 103 24.84 -24.43 3.83
C ALA A 103 26.07 -23.84 3.11
N LEU A 104 26.62 -22.72 3.62
CA LEU A 104 27.85 -22.12 3.11
C LEU A 104 29.06 -23.03 3.32
N GLY A 105 29.16 -23.68 4.49
CA GLY A 105 30.19 -24.67 4.77
C GLY A 105 30.14 -25.85 3.80
N ILE A 106 28.95 -26.40 3.54
CA ILE A 106 28.74 -27.47 2.55
C ILE A 106 29.13 -26.97 1.16
N LEU A 107 28.67 -25.78 0.74
CA LEU A 107 28.99 -25.18 -0.56
C LEU A 107 30.51 -25.02 -0.75
N THR A 108 31.20 -24.55 0.28
CA THR A 108 32.67 -24.41 0.30
C THR A 108 33.37 -25.77 0.23
N LEU A 109 32.77 -26.80 0.82
CA LEU A 109 33.28 -28.17 0.80
C LEU A 109 32.84 -28.98 -0.44
N VAL A 110 31.98 -28.46 -1.31
CA VAL A 110 31.52 -29.14 -2.53
C VAL A 110 32.68 -29.68 -3.38
N PRO A 111 33.79 -28.95 -3.63
CA PRO A 111 34.91 -29.49 -4.41
C PRO A 111 35.55 -30.75 -3.82
N PHE A 112 35.43 -30.97 -2.51
CA PHE A 112 35.95 -32.14 -1.81
C PHE A 112 34.93 -33.27 -1.69
N ILE A 113 33.64 -32.93 -1.64
CA ILE A 113 32.52 -33.85 -1.57
C ILE A 113 32.25 -34.46 -2.97
N ASP A 114 32.19 -33.63 -4.02
CA ASP A 114 31.98 -34.06 -5.41
C ASP A 114 33.32 -34.34 -6.12
N LYS A 115 33.77 -35.58 -6.03
CA LYS A 115 34.99 -36.08 -6.71
C LYS A 115 34.72 -36.56 -8.14
N SER A 116 33.58 -36.19 -8.75
CA SER A 116 33.21 -36.67 -10.08
C SER A 116 34.22 -36.23 -11.15
N PRO A 117 34.70 -37.15 -12.02
CA PRO A 117 35.62 -36.82 -13.10
C PRO A 117 34.96 -35.99 -14.22
N GLY A 118 33.62 -35.93 -14.26
CA GLY A 118 32.87 -35.15 -15.23
C GLY A 118 32.84 -33.65 -14.88
N ARG A 119 33.40 -32.81 -15.75
CA ARG A 119 33.33 -31.33 -15.61
C ARG A 119 32.06 -30.71 -16.19
N TYR A 120 31.36 -31.41 -17.08
CA TYR A 120 30.14 -30.91 -17.70
C TYR A 120 28.96 -31.00 -16.73
N TYR A 121 28.27 -29.88 -16.49
CA TYR A 121 27.23 -29.75 -15.47
C TYR A 121 26.13 -30.81 -15.61
N ALA A 122 25.63 -31.06 -16.83
CA ALA A 122 24.51 -31.98 -17.04
C ALA A 122 24.81 -33.45 -16.68
N LYS A 123 26.09 -33.80 -16.47
CA LYS A 123 26.48 -35.13 -15.98
C LYS A 123 26.47 -35.24 -14.45
N ARG A 124 26.15 -34.16 -13.73
CA ARG A 124 26.14 -34.05 -12.27
C ARG A 124 24.71 -34.00 -11.74
N ALA A 125 24.03 -35.13 -11.77
CA ALA A 125 22.63 -35.23 -11.38
C ALA A 125 22.37 -34.83 -9.91
N LEU A 126 23.26 -35.17 -8.98
CA LEU A 126 23.10 -34.85 -7.55
C LEU A 126 23.13 -33.33 -7.29
N PRO A 127 24.18 -32.56 -7.67
CA PRO A 127 24.19 -31.11 -7.52
C PRO A 127 23.03 -30.41 -8.25
N ILE A 128 22.71 -30.84 -9.47
CA ILE A 128 21.58 -30.28 -10.23
C ILE A 128 20.26 -30.54 -9.50
N GLY A 129 20.01 -31.76 -9.02
CA GLY A 129 18.81 -32.10 -8.29
C GLY A 129 18.63 -31.26 -7.02
N ILE A 130 19.70 -31.09 -6.24
CA ILE A 130 19.71 -30.25 -5.04
C ILE A 130 19.40 -28.80 -5.40
N MET A 131 20.10 -28.23 -6.38
CA MET A 131 19.90 -26.83 -6.80
C MET A 131 18.49 -26.60 -7.36
N SER A 132 17.94 -27.54 -8.12
CA SER A 132 16.58 -27.43 -8.67
C SER A 132 15.52 -27.38 -7.59
N ILE A 133 15.59 -28.26 -6.58
CA ILE A 133 14.66 -28.24 -5.44
C ILE A 133 14.84 -26.97 -4.60
N MET A 134 16.08 -26.50 -4.42
CA MET A 134 16.36 -25.27 -3.68
C MET A 134 15.76 -24.04 -4.38
N VAL A 135 16.00 -23.86 -5.68
CA VAL A 135 15.45 -22.74 -6.46
C VAL A 135 13.92 -22.82 -6.54
N LEU A 136 13.36 -24.01 -6.76
CA LEU A 136 11.91 -24.21 -6.72
C LEU A 136 11.34 -23.84 -5.34
N GLY A 137 12.01 -24.25 -4.26
CA GLY A 137 11.65 -23.87 -2.89
C GLY A 137 11.68 -22.36 -2.68
N MET A 138 12.71 -21.66 -3.17
CA MET A 138 12.79 -20.18 -3.09
C MET A 138 11.59 -19.53 -3.79
N VAL A 139 11.25 -19.96 -4.99
CA VAL A 139 10.09 -19.43 -5.74
C VAL A 139 8.79 -19.71 -5.01
N LEU A 140 8.53 -20.96 -4.60
CA LEU A 140 7.27 -21.35 -3.96
C LEU A 140 7.10 -20.71 -2.58
N LEU A 141 8.17 -20.55 -1.80
CA LEU A 141 8.13 -19.85 -0.51
C LEU A 141 7.90 -18.35 -0.69
N THR A 142 8.46 -17.75 -1.75
CA THR A 142 8.17 -16.35 -2.11
C THR A 142 6.68 -16.18 -2.43
N LEU A 143 6.09 -17.09 -3.21
CA LEU A 143 4.64 -17.04 -3.50
C LEU A 143 3.76 -17.24 -2.26
N LEU A 144 4.27 -17.91 -1.23
CA LEU A 144 3.55 -18.17 0.01
C LEU A 144 3.81 -17.11 1.11
N SER A 145 4.61 -16.08 0.85
CA SER A 145 5.02 -15.10 1.86
C SER A 145 3.85 -14.37 2.50
N ASP A 146 2.78 -14.15 1.73
CA ASP A 146 1.62 -13.38 2.18
C ASP A 146 0.55 -14.20 2.89
N VAL A 147 0.61 -15.53 2.75
CA VAL A 147 -0.34 -16.42 3.41
C VAL A 147 0.08 -16.60 4.87
N PRO A 148 -0.76 -16.30 5.87
CA PRO A 148 -0.42 -16.53 7.26
C PRO A 148 -0.30 -18.03 7.55
N THR A 149 0.52 -18.39 8.54
CA THR A 149 0.74 -19.79 8.94
C THR A 149 -0.30 -20.30 9.95
N VAL A 150 -1.07 -19.38 10.53
CA VAL A 150 -2.24 -19.62 11.39
C VAL A 150 -3.36 -18.75 10.85
N SER A 151 -4.50 -19.36 10.51
CA SER A 151 -5.66 -18.64 9.99
C SER A 151 -6.35 -17.81 11.09
N ALA A 152 -7.21 -16.85 10.71
CA ALA A 152 -7.94 -16.00 11.66
C ALA A 152 -8.84 -16.80 12.63
N ASP A 153 -9.37 -17.91 12.14
CA ASP A 153 -10.14 -18.95 12.83
C ASP A 153 -9.28 -19.87 13.73
N GLY A 154 -7.96 -19.62 13.83
CA GLY A 154 -7.02 -20.39 14.66
C GLY A 154 -6.56 -21.70 14.04
N SER A 155 -7.04 -22.05 12.84
CA SER A 155 -6.65 -23.28 12.14
C SER A 155 -5.18 -23.23 11.68
N ARG A 156 -4.46 -24.36 11.84
CA ARG A 156 -3.05 -24.53 11.42
C ARG A 156 -2.88 -25.36 10.15
N LEU A 157 -4.00 -25.65 9.46
CA LEU A 157 -4.01 -26.51 8.28
C LEU A 157 -3.14 -25.92 7.15
N LEU A 158 -3.34 -24.64 6.82
CA LEU A 158 -2.55 -23.94 5.81
C LEU A 158 -1.07 -23.89 6.20
N GLY A 159 -0.75 -23.59 7.46
CA GLY A 159 0.64 -23.64 7.95
C GLY A 159 1.28 -25.02 7.79
N THR A 160 0.51 -26.09 8.01
CA THR A 160 0.98 -27.47 7.86
C THR A 160 1.27 -27.80 6.40
N PHE A 161 0.41 -27.40 5.45
CA PHE A 161 0.66 -27.55 4.02
C PHE A 161 1.92 -26.81 3.58
N GLN A 162 2.09 -25.57 4.06
CA GLN A 162 3.29 -24.78 3.78
C GLN A 162 4.55 -25.43 4.36
N ALA A 163 4.50 -26.00 5.57
CA ALA A 163 5.62 -26.72 6.16
C ALA A 163 5.95 -28.02 5.41
N ILE A 164 4.93 -28.73 4.91
CA ILE A 164 5.12 -29.92 4.06
C ILE A 164 5.85 -29.55 2.77
N ALA A 165 5.35 -28.52 2.06
CA ALA A 165 5.96 -28.03 0.82
C ALA A 165 7.36 -27.43 1.02
N GLY A 166 7.54 -26.61 2.05
CA GLY A 166 8.75 -25.80 2.25
C GLY A 166 9.88 -26.48 3.01
N ILE A 167 9.60 -27.52 3.79
CA ILE A 167 10.61 -28.18 4.67
C ILE A 167 10.62 -29.69 4.45
N ILE A 168 9.48 -30.37 4.65
CA ILE A 168 9.45 -31.85 4.69
C ILE A 168 9.81 -32.45 3.33
N ILE A 169 9.15 -32.03 2.25
CA ILE A 169 9.41 -32.56 0.91
C ILE A 169 10.86 -32.28 0.46
N PRO A 170 11.41 -31.05 0.59
CA PRO A 170 12.81 -30.78 0.27
C PRO A 170 13.81 -31.66 1.05
N VAL A 171 13.62 -31.82 2.37
CA VAL A 171 14.52 -32.63 3.21
C VAL A 171 14.47 -34.10 2.79
N LEU A 172 13.29 -34.64 2.50
CA LEU A 172 13.13 -36.00 1.99
C LEU A 172 13.75 -36.17 0.60
N ALA A 173 13.60 -35.18 -0.28
CA ALA A 173 14.21 -35.19 -1.61
C ALA A 173 15.74 -35.19 -1.53
N TYR A 174 16.35 -34.32 -0.71
CA TYR A 174 17.80 -34.27 -0.53
C TYR A 174 18.36 -35.58 0.07
N SER A 175 17.64 -36.17 1.03
CA SER A 175 17.98 -37.47 1.61
C SER A 175 17.88 -38.59 0.58
N ALA A 176 16.86 -38.58 -0.28
CA ALA A 176 16.71 -39.55 -1.36
C ALA A 176 17.79 -39.38 -2.44
N PHE A 177 18.11 -38.14 -2.83
CA PHE A 177 19.16 -37.87 -3.82
C PHE A 177 20.52 -38.39 -3.36
N THR A 178 20.89 -38.10 -2.12
CA THR A 178 22.14 -38.59 -1.54
C THR A 178 22.15 -40.11 -1.47
N PHE A 179 21.07 -40.74 -0.99
CA PHE A 179 20.94 -42.20 -0.97
C PHE A 179 21.11 -42.84 -2.35
N PHE A 180 20.39 -42.36 -3.37
CA PHE A 180 20.49 -42.90 -4.73
C PHE A 180 21.86 -42.64 -5.36
N SER A 181 22.47 -41.48 -5.08
CA SER A 181 23.81 -41.18 -5.55
C SER A 181 24.86 -42.16 -5.03
N TYR A 182 24.72 -42.66 -3.80
CA TYR A 182 25.66 -43.64 -3.22
C TYR A 182 25.30 -45.09 -3.57
N LYS A 183 24.01 -45.46 -3.58
CA LYS A 183 23.57 -46.86 -3.69
C LYS A 183 23.21 -47.31 -5.09
N ALA A 184 22.64 -46.43 -5.93
CA ALA A 184 22.01 -46.84 -7.18
C ALA A 184 22.93 -46.84 -8.41
N LYS A 185 24.21 -46.45 -8.25
CA LYS A 185 25.28 -46.46 -9.27
C LYS A 185 24.76 -46.08 -10.67
N GLU A 186 24.54 -47.06 -11.56
CA GLU A 186 24.14 -46.85 -12.97
C GLU A 186 22.74 -46.25 -13.12
N ASN A 187 21.82 -46.52 -12.20
CA ASN A 187 20.45 -45.99 -12.21
C ASN A 187 20.31 -44.70 -11.40
N ALA A 188 21.39 -44.21 -10.78
CA ALA A 188 21.34 -43.06 -9.88
C ALA A 188 20.75 -41.81 -10.54
N VAL A 189 21.15 -41.50 -11.77
CA VAL A 189 20.64 -40.33 -12.52
C VAL A 189 19.13 -40.43 -12.71
N ARG A 190 18.63 -41.60 -13.12
CA ARG A 190 17.20 -41.83 -13.37
C ARG A 190 16.38 -41.65 -12.10
N TYR A 191 16.82 -42.25 -10.97
CA TYR A 191 16.11 -42.12 -9.70
C TYR A 191 16.17 -40.70 -9.13
N ILE A 192 17.29 -40.00 -9.26
CA ILE A 192 17.42 -38.59 -8.83
C ILE A 192 16.46 -37.71 -9.64
N VAL A 193 16.38 -37.88 -10.96
CA VAL A 193 15.45 -37.11 -11.79
C VAL A 193 13.99 -37.43 -11.45
N GLN A 194 13.63 -38.72 -11.33
CA GLN A 194 12.26 -39.13 -10.97
C GLN A 194 11.85 -38.58 -9.60
N THR A 195 12.70 -38.71 -8.59
CA THR A 195 12.41 -38.16 -7.26
C THR A 195 12.36 -36.65 -7.25
N GLY A 196 13.20 -35.96 -8.03
CA GLY A 196 13.16 -34.51 -8.16
C GLY A 196 11.87 -34.01 -8.81
N VAL A 197 11.40 -34.69 -9.87
CA VAL A 197 10.13 -34.37 -10.52
C VAL A 197 8.95 -34.61 -9.58
N VAL A 198 8.90 -35.76 -8.89
CA VAL A 198 7.83 -36.07 -7.93
C VAL A 198 7.82 -35.08 -6.76
N ALA A 199 8.99 -34.79 -6.18
CA ALA A 199 9.11 -33.81 -5.11
C ALA A 199 8.66 -32.42 -5.57
N GLY A 200 9.10 -31.98 -6.75
CA GLY A 200 8.70 -30.69 -7.31
C GLY A 200 7.19 -30.58 -7.54
N LEU A 201 6.56 -31.61 -8.11
CA LEU A 201 5.10 -31.65 -8.30
C LEU A 201 4.34 -31.63 -6.98
N LEU A 202 4.82 -32.34 -5.95
CA LEU A 202 4.22 -32.30 -4.62
C LEU A 202 4.35 -30.92 -3.98
N MET A 203 5.54 -30.30 -4.06
CA MET A 203 5.75 -28.94 -3.55
C MET A 203 4.78 -27.96 -4.22
N ILE A 204 4.69 -27.99 -5.55
CA ILE A 204 3.75 -27.16 -6.31
C ILE A 204 2.30 -27.46 -5.88
N GLY A 205 1.92 -28.73 -5.75
CA GLY A 205 0.57 -29.13 -5.36
C GLY A 205 0.15 -28.57 -3.99
N PHE A 206 1.01 -28.69 -2.97
CA PHE A 206 0.73 -28.12 -1.64
C PHE A 206 0.74 -26.58 -1.65
N THR A 207 1.61 -25.95 -2.43
CA THR A 207 1.60 -24.49 -2.60
C THR A 207 0.30 -24.01 -3.26
N VAL A 208 -0.11 -24.64 -4.36
CA VAL A 208 -1.35 -24.32 -5.08
C VAL A 208 -2.57 -24.56 -4.18
N ALA A 209 -2.61 -25.67 -3.44
CA ALA A 209 -3.70 -25.93 -2.49
C ALA A 209 -3.76 -24.83 -1.41
N THR A 210 -2.61 -24.39 -0.90
CA THR A 210 -2.54 -23.32 0.08
C THR A 210 -3.07 -22.00 -0.49
N LEU A 211 -2.65 -21.62 -1.69
CA LEU A 211 -3.08 -20.40 -2.36
C LEU A 211 -4.58 -20.44 -2.73
N ALA A 212 -5.07 -21.58 -3.19
CA ALA A 212 -6.49 -21.76 -3.55
C ALA A 212 -7.43 -21.72 -2.34
N MET A 213 -6.94 -22.14 -1.16
CA MET A 213 -7.71 -22.11 0.08
C MET A 213 -7.55 -20.79 0.86
N HIS A 214 -6.62 -19.93 0.47
CA HIS A 214 -6.42 -18.63 1.07
C HIS A 214 -7.37 -17.61 0.43
N THR A 215 -8.26 -17.04 1.22
CA THR A 215 -8.96 -15.81 0.85
C THR A 215 -8.03 -14.63 1.14
N PRO A 216 -7.53 -13.91 0.12
CA PRO A 216 -6.75 -12.71 0.37
C PRO A 216 -7.64 -11.71 1.11
N VAL A 217 -7.20 -11.29 2.29
CA VAL A 217 -7.72 -10.04 2.86
C VAL A 217 -7.23 -8.97 1.90
N GLN A 218 -8.14 -8.33 1.18
CA GLN A 218 -7.78 -7.17 0.38
C GLN A 218 -7.15 -6.18 1.36
N ALA A 219 -5.84 -5.98 1.25
CA ALA A 219 -5.22 -4.85 1.92
C ALA A 219 -5.97 -3.64 1.38
N GLU A 220 -6.63 -2.90 2.27
CA GLU A 220 -7.18 -1.60 1.94
C GLU A 220 -6.02 -0.80 1.37
N THR A 221 -6.00 -0.65 0.04
CA THR A 221 -4.97 0.10 -0.65
C THR A 221 -5.24 1.54 -0.30
N VAL A 222 -4.67 1.99 0.82
CA VAL A 222 -4.57 3.41 1.10
C VAL A 222 -3.86 3.99 -0.11
N GLU A 223 -4.59 4.73 -0.95
CA GLU A 223 -4.01 5.42 -2.10
C GLU A 223 -3.05 6.47 -1.56
N ILE A 224 -1.77 6.13 -1.53
CA ILE A 224 -0.73 7.03 -1.05
C ILE A 224 -0.50 8.06 -2.16
N PRO A 225 -0.68 9.36 -1.89
CA PRO A 225 -0.51 10.39 -2.90
C PRO A 225 0.95 10.44 -3.36
N THR A 226 1.18 10.15 -4.63
CA THR A 226 2.52 10.00 -5.21
C THR A 226 2.98 11.29 -5.90
N THR A 227 2.06 11.97 -6.59
CA THR A 227 2.31 13.22 -7.29
C THR A 227 2.19 14.43 -6.36
N LEU A 228 2.74 15.58 -6.76
CA LEU A 228 2.65 16.81 -5.95
C LEU A 228 1.18 17.24 -5.81
N GLU A 229 0.43 17.15 -6.90
CA GLU A 229 -0.98 17.52 -6.97
C GLU A 229 -1.83 16.64 -6.04
N GLU A 230 -1.60 15.32 -6.05
CA GLU A 230 -2.27 14.40 -5.12
C GLU A 230 -1.94 14.72 -3.67
N ARG A 231 -0.68 15.05 -3.34
CA ARG A 231 -0.29 15.43 -1.97
C ARG A 231 -0.95 16.72 -1.53
N ILE A 232 -1.08 17.70 -2.43
CA ILE A 232 -1.78 18.96 -2.12
C ILE A 232 -3.26 18.68 -1.86
N VAL A 233 -3.92 17.85 -2.68
CA VAL A 233 -5.34 17.49 -2.49
C VAL A 233 -5.55 16.72 -1.19
N ALA A 234 -4.72 15.71 -0.93
CA ALA A 234 -4.76 14.94 0.32
C ALA A 234 -4.52 15.84 1.54
N GLY A 235 -3.52 16.72 1.46
CA GLY A 235 -3.23 17.71 2.50
C GLY A 235 -4.38 18.68 2.74
N GLN A 236 -5.05 19.13 1.68
CA GLN A 236 -6.20 20.01 1.78
C GLN A 236 -7.40 19.32 2.43
N ASP A 237 -7.68 18.06 2.09
CA ASP A 237 -8.72 17.28 2.74
C ASP A 237 -8.45 17.09 4.24
N LEU A 238 -7.23 16.71 4.59
CA LEU A 238 -6.81 16.55 5.98
C LEU A 238 -6.89 17.88 6.75
N TYR A 239 -6.49 18.99 6.13
CA TYR A 239 -6.61 20.33 6.69
C TYR A 239 -8.08 20.71 6.92
N SER A 240 -8.95 20.44 5.93
CA SER A 240 -10.39 20.68 6.03
C SER A 240 -11.03 19.98 7.22
N VAL A 241 -10.69 18.71 7.44
CA VAL A 241 -11.27 17.92 8.53
C VAL A 241 -10.73 18.31 9.90
N ASN A 242 -9.45 18.69 9.99
CA ASN A 242 -8.77 18.80 11.29
C ASN A 242 -8.42 20.23 11.72
N CYS A 243 -8.38 21.19 10.79
CA CYS A 243 -7.77 22.50 11.06
C CYS A 243 -8.72 23.69 10.79
N VAL A 244 -9.67 23.56 9.87
CA VAL A 244 -10.54 24.67 9.42
C VAL A 244 -11.38 25.28 10.54
N GLU A 245 -11.80 24.47 11.52
CA GLU A 245 -12.60 24.93 12.66
C GLU A 245 -11.93 26.10 13.41
N CYS A 246 -10.61 26.03 13.61
CA CYS A 246 -9.83 27.05 14.31
C CYS A 246 -9.12 28.03 13.36
N HIS A 247 -8.64 27.56 12.20
CA HIS A 247 -7.79 28.35 11.30
C HIS A 247 -8.51 28.92 10.08
N GLY A 248 -9.76 28.53 9.82
CA GLY A 248 -10.52 28.91 8.61
C GLY A 248 -10.08 28.13 7.38
N GLU A 249 -10.81 28.26 6.27
CA GLU A 249 -10.50 27.55 5.01
C GLU A 249 -9.18 27.97 4.38
N ASP A 250 -8.79 29.23 4.56
CA ASP A 250 -7.63 29.85 3.96
C ASP A 250 -6.50 30.10 4.96
N GLY A 251 -6.64 29.66 6.22
CA GLY A 251 -5.64 29.85 7.26
C GLY A 251 -5.53 31.29 7.80
N SER A 252 -6.46 32.19 7.46
CA SER A 252 -6.35 33.62 7.78
C SER A 252 -6.89 34.00 9.17
N VAL A 253 -7.45 33.05 9.92
CA VAL A 253 -8.13 33.36 11.19
C VAL A 253 -7.14 33.93 12.20
N ALA A 254 -7.48 35.10 12.74
CA ALA A 254 -6.73 35.79 13.78
C ALA A 254 -7.39 35.69 15.17
N VAL A 255 -8.71 35.45 15.23
CA VAL A 255 -9.48 35.29 16.47
C VAL A 255 -10.40 34.09 16.31
N ILE A 256 -10.33 33.14 17.24
CA ILE A 256 -11.14 31.93 17.19
C ILE A 256 -12.57 32.25 17.65
N GLU A 257 -13.55 31.90 16.82
CA GLU A 257 -14.98 32.04 17.08
C GLU A 257 -15.71 30.72 16.78
N GLY A 258 -16.66 30.36 17.64
CA GLY A 258 -17.49 29.16 17.53
C GLY A 258 -16.86 27.89 18.08
N VAL A 259 -15.76 27.99 18.84
CA VAL A 259 -15.02 26.83 19.38
C VAL A 259 -15.08 26.82 20.89
N LYS A 260 -15.76 25.83 21.46
CA LYS A 260 -15.92 25.68 22.90
C LYS A 260 -14.57 25.64 23.62
N GLY A 261 -14.33 26.63 24.48
CA GLY A 261 -13.10 26.74 25.29
C GLY A 261 -11.97 27.56 24.65
N LEU A 262 -12.13 28.02 23.41
CA LEU A 262 -11.17 28.89 22.71
C LEU A 262 -11.79 30.18 22.16
N GLU A 263 -13.04 30.48 22.54
CA GLU A 263 -13.76 31.67 22.09
C GLU A 263 -13.01 32.97 22.39
N GLY A 264 -12.83 33.81 21.38
CA GLY A 264 -12.14 35.10 21.49
C GLY A 264 -10.62 34.97 21.63
N LYS A 265 -10.04 33.77 21.48
CA LYS A 265 -8.59 33.59 21.58
C LYS A 265 -7.90 34.10 20.32
N GLU A 266 -6.95 35.01 20.53
CA GLU A 266 -6.09 35.52 19.46
C GLU A 266 -5.04 34.48 19.06
N ILE A 267 -4.95 34.22 17.76
CA ILE A 267 -3.95 33.34 17.14
C ILE A 267 -3.30 34.06 15.95
N SER A 268 -2.09 33.64 15.59
CA SER A 268 -1.44 34.15 14.38
C SER A 268 -2.04 33.50 13.13
N PRO A 269 -2.42 34.29 12.10
CA PRO A 269 -2.82 33.76 10.80
C PRO A 269 -1.71 32.88 10.22
N ILE A 270 -2.03 31.61 9.96
CA ILE A 270 -1.05 30.61 9.53
C ILE A 270 -0.73 30.67 8.04
N ASN A 271 -1.57 31.35 7.26
CA ASN A 271 -1.30 31.68 5.87
C ASN A 271 -0.45 32.94 5.68
N GLY A 272 -0.14 33.65 6.78
CA GLY A 272 0.63 34.88 6.76
C GLY A 272 2.12 34.64 6.50
N LYS A 273 2.81 35.68 6.00
CA LYS A 273 4.25 35.64 5.77
C LYS A 273 5.04 35.39 7.06
N ASP A 274 4.53 35.83 8.21
CA ASP A 274 5.19 35.59 9.50
C ASP A 274 5.35 34.11 9.80
N VAL A 275 4.40 33.26 9.40
CA VAL A 275 4.48 31.80 9.59
C VAL A 275 5.21 31.17 8.41
N LEU A 276 4.76 31.44 7.19
CA LEU A 276 5.28 30.78 5.99
C LEU A 276 6.74 31.16 5.70
N TYR A 277 7.17 32.40 5.95
CA TYR A 277 8.56 32.78 5.60
C TYR A 277 9.57 32.42 6.68
N THR A 278 9.15 32.35 7.95
CA THR A 278 10.07 32.17 9.08
C THR A 278 10.22 30.71 9.51
N LEU A 279 9.15 29.91 9.37
CA LEU A 279 9.19 28.50 9.72
C LEU A 279 9.53 27.67 8.49
N ASN A 280 10.42 26.69 8.63
CA ASN A 280 10.65 25.68 7.60
C ASN A 280 9.64 24.53 7.73
N ASP A 281 9.59 23.64 6.74
CA ASP A 281 8.59 22.57 6.67
C ASP A 281 8.66 21.65 7.89
N ALA A 282 9.88 21.30 8.32
CA ALA A 282 10.07 20.48 9.52
C ALA A 282 9.52 21.15 10.78
N THR A 283 9.72 22.47 10.93
CA THR A 283 9.17 23.22 12.07
C THR A 283 7.65 23.25 12.03
N ILE A 284 7.02 23.44 10.87
CA ILE A 284 5.56 23.40 10.74
C ILE A 284 5.05 21.98 11.07
N SER A 285 5.67 20.93 10.54
CA SER A 285 5.30 19.54 10.85
C SER A 285 5.41 19.24 12.35
N GLU A 286 6.46 19.68 13.03
CA GLU A 286 6.60 19.48 14.49
C GLU A 286 5.59 20.29 15.30
N VAL A 287 5.25 21.51 14.87
CA VAL A 287 4.18 22.31 15.50
C VAL A 287 2.83 21.60 15.38
N ILE A 288 2.53 20.97 14.24
CA ILE A 288 1.31 20.18 14.06
C ILE A 288 1.37 18.90 14.91
N ALA A 289 2.49 18.18 14.87
CA ALA A 289 2.64 16.91 15.56
C ALA A 289 2.51 17.06 17.08
N TYR A 290 3.28 17.96 17.68
CA TYR A 290 3.30 18.20 19.12
C TYR A 290 2.18 19.13 19.61
N GLY A 291 1.66 19.98 18.71
CA GLY A 291 0.71 21.03 19.08
C GLY A 291 1.38 22.20 19.80
N ARG A 292 0.56 23.16 20.21
CA ARG A 292 0.95 24.30 21.06
C ARG A 292 -0.07 24.46 22.18
N PRO A 293 0.11 23.75 23.32
CA PRO A 293 -0.86 23.72 24.41
C PRO A 293 -1.21 25.12 24.94
N ASN A 294 -0.22 26.00 25.09
CA ASN A 294 -0.44 27.39 25.53
C ASN A 294 -1.30 28.19 24.53
N ALA A 295 -1.19 27.89 23.23
CA ALA A 295 -2.00 28.49 22.18
C ALA A 295 -3.34 27.77 21.96
N GLY A 296 -3.63 26.68 22.68
CA GLY A 296 -4.88 25.91 22.54
C GLY A 296 -4.88 24.95 21.35
N MET A 297 -3.73 24.76 20.70
CA MET A 297 -3.57 23.78 19.62
C MET A 297 -3.16 22.44 20.24
N ASN A 298 -4.03 21.45 20.15
CA ASN A 298 -3.77 20.09 20.62
C ASN A 298 -2.68 19.40 19.77
N PRO A 299 -2.01 18.37 20.30
CA PRO A 299 -1.15 17.52 19.49
C PRO A 299 -1.97 16.75 18.44
N PHE A 300 -1.57 16.84 17.18
CA PHE A 300 -2.18 16.06 16.09
C PHE A 300 -1.35 14.88 15.64
N GLY A 301 -0.07 14.76 16.04
CA GLY A 301 0.76 13.64 15.62
C GLY A 301 0.42 12.35 16.37
N LYS A 302 0.39 11.21 15.67
CA LYS A 302 0.14 9.88 16.26
C LYS A 302 1.04 9.55 17.45
N SER A 303 2.28 10.05 17.45
CA SER A 303 3.22 9.96 18.58
C SER A 303 2.68 10.50 19.91
N TYR A 304 1.78 11.48 19.86
CA TYR A 304 1.28 12.21 21.02
C TYR A 304 -0.24 12.07 21.19
N ASN A 305 -0.96 11.73 20.11
CA ASN A 305 -2.39 11.50 20.08
C ASN A 305 -2.68 10.24 19.25
N PRO A 306 -3.09 9.11 19.86
CA PRO A 306 -3.32 7.85 19.13
C PRO A 306 -4.33 7.94 17.98
N GLU A 307 -5.30 8.85 18.07
CA GLU A 307 -6.31 9.12 17.02
C GLU A 307 -5.87 10.22 16.03
N GLY A 308 -4.62 10.66 16.14
CA GLY A 308 -4.03 11.71 15.33
C GLY A 308 -3.58 11.26 13.94
N LEU A 309 -2.86 12.16 13.28
CA LEU A 309 -2.29 12.04 11.95
C LEU A 309 -0.90 11.40 11.99
N THR A 310 -0.62 10.55 11.01
CA THR A 310 0.72 10.03 10.71
C THR A 310 1.64 11.17 10.26
N LYS A 311 2.94 10.91 10.30
CA LYS A 311 3.94 11.85 9.78
C LYS A 311 3.72 12.22 8.32
N SER A 312 3.35 11.24 7.48
CA SER A 312 3.10 11.47 6.05
C SER A 312 1.87 12.37 5.82
N GLU A 313 0.80 12.16 6.60
CA GLU A 313 -0.40 12.99 6.54
C GLU A 313 -0.13 14.45 6.95
N ILE A 314 0.69 14.66 7.99
CA ILE A 314 1.13 16.00 8.39
C ILE A 314 1.96 16.65 7.28
N ASP A 315 2.89 15.91 6.67
CA ASP A 315 3.71 16.42 5.55
C ASP A 315 2.82 16.80 4.33
N TYR A 316 1.70 16.12 4.09
CA TYR A 316 0.72 16.52 3.07
C TYR A 316 0.04 17.85 3.41
N ILE A 317 -0.38 18.05 4.68
CA ILE A 317 -0.94 19.34 5.12
C ILE A 317 0.07 20.45 4.90
N VAL A 318 1.33 20.25 5.29
CA VAL A 318 2.40 21.25 5.07
C VAL A 318 2.60 21.53 3.59
N THR A 319 2.59 20.49 2.74
CA THR A 319 2.68 20.64 1.28
C THR A 319 1.52 21.50 0.75
N PHE A 320 0.29 21.24 1.19
CA PHE A 320 -0.86 22.09 0.86
C PHE A 320 -0.66 23.54 1.29
N MET A 321 -0.28 23.79 2.55
CA MET A 321 -0.04 25.15 3.06
C MET A 321 1.01 25.90 2.22
N ARG A 322 2.11 25.23 1.85
CA ARG A 322 3.16 25.80 1.01
C ARG A 322 2.65 26.16 -0.37
N TYR A 323 2.16 25.19 -1.12
CA TYR A 323 1.86 25.44 -2.53
C TYR A 323 0.60 26.30 -2.72
N ILE A 324 -0.30 26.39 -1.73
CA ILE A 324 -1.53 27.17 -1.86
C ILE A 324 -1.41 28.59 -1.29
N TRP A 325 -0.66 28.79 -0.21
CA TRP A 325 -0.60 30.09 0.47
C TRP A 325 0.75 30.80 0.36
N ASP A 326 1.85 30.07 0.16
CA ASP A 326 3.19 30.65 0.07
C ASP A 326 3.46 31.13 -1.37
N ASP A 327 3.57 32.44 -1.54
CA ASP A 327 3.78 33.11 -2.84
C ASP A 327 5.17 32.86 -3.45
N ARG A 328 6.07 32.18 -2.73
CA ARG A 328 7.36 31.72 -3.27
C ARG A 328 7.24 30.47 -4.12
N PHE A 329 6.12 29.75 -4.03
CA PHE A 329 5.88 28.52 -4.78
C PHE A 329 4.92 28.78 -5.96
N GLU A 330 5.22 28.16 -7.09
CA GLU A 330 4.32 28.17 -8.24
C GLU A 330 3.16 27.21 -7.98
N LYS A 331 1.92 27.72 -8.10
CA LYS A 331 0.70 26.94 -7.89
C LYS A 331 0.53 25.94 -9.03
N PRO A 332 0.58 24.62 -8.77
CA PRO A 332 0.33 23.64 -9.82
C PRO A 332 -1.13 23.65 -10.25
N GLN A 333 -1.41 23.11 -11.43
CA GLN A 333 -2.79 22.93 -11.89
C GLN A 333 -3.43 21.75 -11.14
N ILE A 334 -4.26 22.08 -10.15
CA ILE A 334 -4.94 21.07 -9.32
C ILE A 334 -6.24 20.66 -10.02
N LYS A 335 -6.48 19.35 -10.10
CA LYS A 335 -7.75 18.81 -10.61
C LYS A 335 -8.93 19.35 -9.80
N PRO A 336 -10.09 19.59 -10.43
CA PRO A 336 -11.28 20.00 -9.69
C PRO A 336 -11.65 18.94 -8.65
N LEU A 337 -12.32 19.36 -7.58
CA LEU A 337 -12.69 18.51 -6.44
C LEU A 337 -13.55 17.30 -6.85
N PHE A 338 -14.35 17.47 -7.90
CA PHE A 338 -15.17 16.44 -8.50
C PHE A 338 -15.21 16.67 -10.03
N PRO A 339 -15.51 15.64 -10.83
CA PRO A 339 -15.69 15.77 -12.27
C PRO A 339 -16.82 16.77 -12.60
N VAL A 340 -16.60 17.61 -13.62
CA VAL A 340 -17.63 18.56 -14.06
C VAL A 340 -18.77 17.78 -14.71
N LEU A 341 -19.98 17.92 -14.17
CA LEU A 341 -21.18 17.27 -14.68
C LEU A 341 -21.54 17.79 -16.07
N VAL A 342 -21.79 16.89 -17.03
CA VAL A 342 -22.36 17.25 -18.33
C VAL A 342 -23.89 17.33 -18.27
N ALA A 343 -24.50 17.91 -19.31
CA ALA A 343 -25.97 18.01 -19.37
C ALA A 343 -26.61 16.61 -19.43
N GLY A 344 -27.57 16.35 -18.54
CA GLY A 344 -28.27 15.07 -18.44
C GLY A 344 -27.57 14.01 -17.58
N GLU A 345 -26.35 14.29 -17.10
CA GLU A 345 -25.62 13.42 -16.18
C GLU A 345 -26.14 13.56 -14.74
N VAL A 346 -26.35 12.43 -14.10
CA VAL A 346 -26.72 12.33 -12.69
C VAL A 346 -25.45 12.11 -11.86
N PRO A 347 -25.18 12.94 -10.84
CA PRO A 347 -24.07 12.70 -9.91
C PRO A 347 -24.35 11.50 -9.00
N SER A 348 -23.29 10.77 -8.62
CA SER A 348 -23.31 9.75 -7.56
C SER A 348 -22.70 10.25 -6.25
N TYR A 349 -23.04 9.56 -5.15
CA TYR A 349 -22.42 9.83 -3.86
C TYR A 349 -20.90 9.61 -3.91
N ASP A 350 -20.46 8.44 -4.36
CA ASP A 350 -19.05 8.02 -4.29
C ASP A 350 -18.10 8.96 -5.07
N VAL A 351 -18.57 9.49 -6.20
CA VAL A 351 -17.73 10.29 -7.11
C VAL A 351 -17.86 11.80 -6.86
N HIS A 352 -19.06 12.27 -6.52
CA HIS A 352 -19.34 13.71 -6.51
C HIS A 352 -19.61 14.25 -5.11
N ILE A 353 -20.45 13.57 -4.31
CA ILE A 353 -20.88 14.10 -3.01
C ILE A 353 -19.84 13.83 -1.93
N ALA A 354 -19.27 12.63 -1.88
CA ALA A 354 -18.31 12.24 -0.84
C ALA A 354 -17.10 13.19 -0.77
N PRO A 355 -16.45 13.61 -1.88
CA PRO A 355 -15.36 14.58 -1.83
C PRO A 355 -15.79 15.95 -1.28
N ILE A 356 -16.97 16.43 -1.66
CA ILE A 356 -17.52 17.71 -1.20
C ILE A 356 -17.81 17.66 0.30
N VAL A 357 -18.48 16.60 0.75
CA VAL A 357 -18.84 16.38 2.15
C VAL A 357 -17.58 16.30 3.02
N LYS A 358 -16.57 15.56 2.57
CA LYS A 358 -15.26 15.48 3.23
C LYS A 358 -14.60 16.86 3.34
N ARG A 359 -14.71 17.68 2.29
CA ARG A 359 -14.05 18.99 2.22
C ARG A 359 -14.72 20.07 3.06
N TYR A 360 -16.05 20.08 3.14
CA TYR A 360 -16.81 21.22 3.68
C TYR A 360 -17.71 20.89 4.87
N CYS A 361 -18.04 19.61 5.10
CA CYS A 361 -19.09 19.23 6.04
C CYS A 361 -18.57 18.42 7.24
N ILE A 362 -17.68 17.43 7.00
CA ILE A 362 -17.25 16.46 8.01
C ILE A 362 -16.58 17.09 9.24
N SER A 363 -15.91 18.23 9.10
CA SER A 363 -15.25 18.91 10.23
C SER A 363 -16.21 19.17 11.41
N CYS A 364 -17.47 19.47 11.09
CA CYS A 364 -18.53 19.76 12.06
C CYS A 364 -19.56 18.62 12.17
N HIS A 365 -19.87 17.93 11.07
CA HIS A 365 -20.86 16.85 11.01
C HIS A 365 -20.24 15.46 11.19
N ARG A 366 -19.60 15.22 12.33
CA ARG A 366 -18.99 13.93 12.69
C ARG A 366 -19.28 13.54 14.15
N PRO A 367 -19.16 12.25 14.51
CA PRO A 367 -19.33 11.81 15.89
C PRO A 367 -18.45 12.62 16.87
N GLY A 368 -19.02 12.98 18.03
CA GLY A 368 -18.34 13.78 19.05
C GLY A 368 -18.41 15.30 18.83
N LYS A 369 -19.00 15.78 17.74
CA LYS A 369 -19.30 17.20 17.51
C LYS A 369 -20.76 17.53 17.78
N ASP A 370 -21.02 18.78 18.18
CA ASP A 370 -22.36 19.29 18.43
C ASP A 370 -23.09 19.59 17.10
N SER A 371 -23.58 18.52 16.47
CA SER A 371 -24.26 18.53 15.17
C SER A 371 -25.70 18.01 15.26
N ARG A 372 -26.31 18.01 16.46
CA ARG A 372 -27.64 17.44 16.73
C ARG A 372 -27.81 16.01 16.19
N GLY A 373 -26.74 15.23 16.31
CA GLY A 373 -26.64 13.85 15.83
C GLY A 373 -26.59 13.69 14.31
N TYR A 374 -26.53 14.77 13.53
CA TYR A 374 -26.45 14.69 12.06
C TYR A 374 -25.01 14.55 11.59
N PHE A 375 -24.67 13.34 11.17
CA PHE A 375 -23.34 12.94 10.73
C PHE A 375 -23.28 12.75 9.21
N MET A 376 -22.15 13.14 8.62
CA MET A 376 -21.92 13.06 7.18
C MET A 376 -20.67 12.24 6.81
N ASP A 377 -20.22 11.37 7.71
CA ASP A 377 -19.08 10.47 7.54
C ASP A 377 -19.35 9.28 6.61
N THR A 378 -20.62 8.87 6.45
CA THR A 378 -21.04 7.79 5.54
C THR A 378 -22.29 8.17 4.75
N TYR A 379 -22.51 7.50 3.61
CA TYR A 379 -23.74 7.64 2.82
C TYR A 379 -25.00 7.44 3.67
N ASP A 380 -25.02 6.37 4.48
CA ASP A 380 -26.17 6.05 5.32
C ASP A 380 -26.44 7.12 6.38
N ASN A 381 -25.39 7.63 7.02
CA ASN A 381 -25.52 8.68 8.02
C ASN A 381 -26.06 9.98 7.42
N ILE A 382 -25.65 10.36 6.21
CA ILE A 382 -26.16 11.57 5.53
C ILE A 382 -27.69 11.51 5.35
N LEU A 383 -28.23 10.31 5.15
CA LEU A 383 -29.67 10.11 4.88
C LEU A 383 -30.47 9.87 6.15
N HIS A 384 -29.90 9.18 7.15
CA HIS A 384 -30.68 8.60 8.23
C HIS A 384 -30.28 9.08 9.63
N SER A 385 -29.20 9.86 9.78
CA SER A 385 -28.76 10.34 11.08
C SER A 385 -29.41 11.68 11.49
N GLY A 386 -29.31 12.00 12.78
CA GLY A 386 -29.71 13.26 13.39
C GLY A 386 -31.17 13.38 13.78
N ASP A 387 -31.45 14.35 14.64
CA ASP A 387 -32.77 14.58 15.23
C ASP A 387 -33.86 14.88 14.17
N ASN A 388 -33.45 15.33 12.99
CA ASN A 388 -34.32 15.69 11.86
C ASN A 388 -34.13 14.77 10.65
N ALA A 389 -33.65 13.53 10.83
CA ALA A 389 -33.30 12.60 9.74
C ALA A 389 -34.32 12.58 8.58
N ALA A 390 -35.62 12.47 8.90
CA ALA A 390 -36.69 12.43 7.90
C ALA A 390 -36.83 13.69 7.04
N ASN A 391 -36.33 14.84 7.52
CA ASN A 391 -36.41 16.13 6.85
C ASN A 391 -35.06 16.59 6.29
N ASN A 392 -33.95 15.94 6.66
CA ASN A 392 -32.60 16.38 6.30
C ASN A 392 -32.35 16.27 4.80
N VAL A 393 -32.64 15.11 4.21
CA VAL A 393 -32.50 14.88 2.77
C VAL A 393 -33.70 14.09 2.26
N ILE A 394 -34.43 14.64 1.29
CA ILE A 394 -35.69 14.06 0.79
C ILE A 394 -35.53 13.80 -0.70
N ALA A 395 -35.64 12.53 -1.11
CA ALA A 395 -35.52 12.13 -2.51
C ALA A 395 -36.51 12.88 -3.41
N GLY A 396 -36.01 13.55 -4.45
CA GLY A 396 -36.85 14.27 -5.41
C GLY A 396 -37.44 15.59 -4.90
N ASP A 397 -37.03 16.08 -3.72
CA ASP A 397 -37.58 17.29 -3.11
C ASP A 397 -36.48 18.27 -2.67
N THR A 398 -36.56 19.50 -3.18
CA THR A 398 -35.64 20.59 -2.83
C THR A 398 -35.90 21.21 -1.45
N ASN A 399 -36.99 20.83 -0.79
CA ASN A 399 -37.37 21.37 0.52
C ASN A 399 -36.67 20.66 1.70
N GLY A 400 -35.87 19.62 1.45
CA GLY A 400 -35.04 18.99 2.47
C GLY A 400 -34.08 20.01 3.13
N TYR A 401 -33.85 19.85 4.43
CA TYR A 401 -33.11 20.83 5.23
C TYR A 401 -31.69 21.05 4.71
N LEU A 402 -31.01 19.99 4.27
CA LEU A 402 -29.66 20.08 3.68
C LEU A 402 -29.64 21.08 2.52
N LEU A 403 -30.56 20.95 1.55
CA LEU A 403 -30.59 21.83 0.38
C LEU A 403 -30.95 23.27 0.76
N GLN A 404 -31.79 23.48 1.77
CA GLN A 404 -32.13 24.81 2.25
C GLN A 404 -30.91 25.50 2.88
N VAL A 405 -30.25 24.83 3.84
CA VAL A 405 -29.15 25.46 4.60
C VAL A 405 -27.92 25.73 3.73
N ILE A 406 -27.61 24.88 2.74
CA ILE A 406 -26.49 25.10 1.81
C ILE A 406 -26.76 26.20 0.76
N GLN A 407 -28.03 26.53 0.54
CA GLN A 407 -28.46 27.63 -0.31
C GLN A 407 -28.64 28.95 0.48
N ASN A 408 -28.10 29.01 1.71
CA ASN A 408 -28.22 30.14 2.62
C ASN A 408 -29.66 30.46 3.07
N HIS A 409 -30.53 29.45 3.15
CA HIS A 409 -31.85 29.59 3.77
C HIS A 409 -31.83 28.96 5.18
N ALA A 410 -31.97 29.81 6.20
CA ALA A 410 -32.16 29.34 7.58
C ALA A 410 -33.55 28.73 7.77
N ILE A 411 -33.66 27.73 8.63
CA ILE A 411 -34.89 27.01 8.90
C ILE A 411 -35.38 27.43 10.28
N ASN A 412 -36.51 28.14 10.28
CA ASN A 412 -37.13 28.62 11.51
C ASN A 412 -37.69 27.45 12.32
N ALA A 413 -37.61 27.57 13.64
CA ALA A 413 -38.22 26.65 14.57
C ALA A 413 -39.73 26.43 14.30
N PRO A 414 -40.25 25.19 14.29
CA PRO A 414 -41.68 24.96 14.26
C PRO A 414 -42.33 25.48 15.56
N ALA A 415 -43.57 25.95 15.47
CA ALA A 415 -44.33 26.51 16.61
C ALA A 415 -44.53 25.52 17.78
N SER A 416 -44.23 24.23 17.59
CA SER A 416 -44.29 23.15 18.58
C SER A 416 -43.05 23.02 19.48
N GLY A 417 -42.06 23.91 19.33
CA GLY A 417 -40.81 23.87 20.09
C GLY A 417 -39.72 23.10 19.33
N GLY A 418 -38.68 23.84 18.93
CA GLY A 418 -37.46 23.37 18.28
C GLY A 418 -36.51 24.56 18.15
N ASP A 419 -35.22 24.32 17.99
CA ASP A 419 -34.24 25.40 17.80
C ASP A 419 -34.07 25.72 16.31
N GLU A 420 -33.91 27.01 15.99
CA GLU A 420 -33.56 27.48 14.64
C GLU A 420 -32.35 26.72 14.09
N ILE A 421 -32.40 26.37 12.80
CA ILE A 421 -31.27 25.77 12.08
C ILE A 421 -30.70 26.87 11.17
N GLY A 422 -29.47 27.29 11.49
CA GLY A 422 -28.76 28.30 10.71
C GLY A 422 -28.30 27.82 9.34
N VAL A 423 -27.76 28.76 8.55
CA VAL A 423 -27.14 28.47 7.25
C VAL A 423 -25.84 27.70 7.39
N MET A 424 -25.52 26.85 6.42
CA MET A 424 -24.31 26.02 6.41
C MET A 424 -23.59 26.10 5.07
N PRO A 425 -22.24 26.17 5.03
CA PRO A 425 -21.33 26.38 6.16
C PRO A 425 -21.51 27.78 6.79
N PRO A 426 -21.31 27.92 8.12
CA PRO A 426 -21.68 29.13 8.86
C PRO A 426 -20.81 30.35 8.52
N LYS A 427 -19.57 30.13 8.07
CA LYS A 427 -18.59 31.20 7.82
C LYS A 427 -18.52 31.63 6.35
N LYS A 428 -18.92 30.77 5.40
CA LYS A 428 -18.79 31.01 3.96
C LYS A 428 -19.72 30.13 3.14
N ALA A 429 -20.43 30.74 2.19
CA ALA A 429 -21.31 30.03 1.28
C ALA A 429 -20.55 29.08 0.34
N LEU A 430 -21.17 27.94 0.02
CA LEU A 430 -20.67 27.03 -1.00
C LEU A 430 -20.73 27.68 -2.39
N LYS A 431 -19.86 27.20 -3.29
CA LYS A 431 -19.88 27.62 -4.68
C LYS A 431 -21.13 27.08 -5.39
N ALA A 432 -21.57 27.77 -6.43
CA ALA A 432 -22.79 27.41 -7.16
C ALA A 432 -22.71 26.03 -7.84
N ASP A 433 -21.53 25.63 -8.33
CA ASP A 433 -21.28 24.31 -8.91
C ASP A 433 -21.42 23.18 -7.87
N VAL A 434 -20.93 23.40 -6.65
CA VAL A 434 -21.10 22.48 -5.51
C VAL A 434 -22.57 22.31 -5.16
N ILE A 435 -23.33 23.41 -5.10
CA ILE A 435 -24.76 23.39 -4.78
C ILE A 435 -25.54 22.66 -5.87
N ASP A 436 -25.25 22.91 -7.15
CA ASP A 436 -25.89 22.24 -8.29
C ASP A 436 -25.72 20.71 -8.24
N VAL A 437 -24.53 20.23 -7.87
CA VAL A 437 -24.27 18.79 -7.69
C VAL A 437 -25.18 18.19 -6.61
N PHE A 438 -25.31 18.84 -5.45
CA PHE A 438 -26.21 18.37 -4.39
C PHE A 438 -27.67 18.37 -4.84
N VAL A 439 -28.12 19.44 -5.51
CA VAL A 439 -29.50 19.53 -6.00
C VAL A 439 -29.79 18.40 -6.98
N ARG A 440 -28.93 18.18 -7.99
CA ARG A 440 -29.12 17.10 -8.97
C ARG A 440 -29.09 15.71 -8.33
N TRP A 441 -28.19 15.49 -7.38
CA TRP A 441 -28.10 14.22 -6.66
C TRP A 441 -29.38 13.91 -5.88
N VAL A 442 -29.89 14.88 -5.12
CA VAL A 442 -31.14 14.74 -4.36
C VAL A 442 -32.33 14.53 -5.29
N MET A 443 -32.42 15.32 -6.37
CA MET A 443 -33.51 15.22 -7.34
C MET A 443 -33.53 13.90 -8.10
N ALA A 444 -32.38 13.25 -8.26
CA ALA A 444 -32.26 11.94 -8.91
C ALA A 444 -32.47 10.75 -7.95
N GLY A 445 -32.84 10.99 -6.69
CA GLY A 445 -33.04 9.91 -5.72
C GLY A 445 -31.77 9.41 -5.06
N MET A 446 -30.70 10.22 -5.07
CA MET A 446 -29.47 10.02 -4.29
C MET A 446 -28.72 8.71 -4.60
N PRO A 447 -28.40 8.40 -5.86
CA PRO A 447 -27.66 7.19 -6.19
C PRO A 447 -26.31 7.14 -5.45
N GLN A 448 -26.00 5.99 -4.86
CA GLN A 448 -24.75 5.81 -4.11
C GLN A 448 -23.57 5.64 -5.07
N SER A 449 -23.64 4.62 -5.94
CA SER A 449 -22.53 4.28 -6.84
C SER A 449 -22.59 5.02 -8.19
N ALA A 450 -21.44 5.08 -8.87
CA ALA A 450 -21.38 5.60 -10.23
C ALA A 450 -22.24 4.78 -11.23
N VAL A 451 -22.41 3.48 -10.97
CA VAL A 451 -23.24 2.59 -11.82
C VAL A 451 -24.71 2.94 -11.67
N ASP A 452 -25.18 3.17 -10.44
CA ASP A 452 -26.57 3.56 -10.17
C ASP A 452 -26.89 4.92 -10.80
N ALA A 453 -25.96 5.88 -10.69
CA ALA A 453 -26.10 7.20 -11.27
C ALA A 453 -26.08 7.18 -12.81
N ALA A 454 -25.23 6.34 -13.42
CA ALA A 454 -25.19 6.17 -14.86
C ALA A 454 -26.51 5.61 -15.43
N ALA A 455 -27.17 4.70 -14.70
CA ALA A 455 -28.47 4.15 -15.11
C ALA A 455 -29.61 5.20 -15.12
N LEU A 456 -29.46 6.26 -14.32
CA LEU A 456 -30.43 7.37 -14.22
C LEU A 456 -30.08 8.55 -15.14
N SER A 457 -28.88 8.54 -15.73
CA SER A 457 -28.41 9.60 -16.61
C SER A 457 -29.08 9.52 -17.99
N THR A 458 -29.43 10.67 -18.54
CA THR A 458 -30.03 10.77 -19.88
C THR A 458 -28.96 11.16 -20.89
N THR A 459 -28.88 10.46 -22.03
CA THR A 459 -27.92 10.82 -23.09
C THR A 459 -28.37 12.15 -23.73
N PRO A 460 -27.51 13.17 -23.80
CA PRO A 460 -27.87 14.41 -24.49
C PRO A 460 -28.15 14.08 -25.97
N THR A 461 -29.36 14.44 -26.44
CA THR A 461 -29.68 14.37 -27.87
C THR A 461 -28.79 15.40 -28.59
N PRO A 462 -28.01 15.03 -29.61
CA PRO A 462 -27.25 16.01 -30.37
C PRO A 462 -28.24 17.00 -30.99
N ALA A 463 -28.07 18.29 -30.71
CA ALA A 463 -28.86 19.32 -31.38
C ALA A 463 -28.56 19.26 -32.89
N PRO A 464 -29.60 19.36 -33.76
CA PRO A 464 -29.46 19.24 -35.21
C PRO A 464 -28.63 20.36 -35.85
#